data_AF-A0A7W1DLV6-F1
#
_entry.id   AF-A0A7W1DLV6-F1
#
_cell.length_a   1.000
_cell.length_b   1.000
_cell.length_c   1.000
_cell.angle_alpha   90.00
_cell.angle_beta   90.00
_cell.angle_gamma   90.00
#
_symmetry.space_group_name_H-M   'P 1'
#
loop_
_entity.id
_entity.type
_entity.pdbx_description
1 polymer ?
#
loop_
_entity_poly.entity_id
_entity_poly.type
_entity_poly.pdbx_seq_one_letter_code
_entity_poly.pdbx_strand_id
1 'polypeptide(L)' 'MLGVTLPVAKLEDVLEGKIWAVLDPARRASKRQKDLVDISRILEKYSHLRPAVPEEILARLL' A
#
# COMPACT_ATOMS: atom_id res chain seq x y z
N MET A 1 1.54 15.37 21.60
CA MET A 1 0.80 15.34 20.32
C MET A 1 1.20 16.55 19.50
N LEU A 2 1.41 16.38 18.20
CA LEU A 2 1.52 17.49 17.26
C LEU A 2 0.08 17.87 16.88
N GLY A 3 -0.57 18.77 17.63
CA GLY A 3 -1.99 19.13 17.51
C GLY A 3 -2.32 19.97 16.27
N VAL A 4 -1.85 19.53 15.10
CA VAL A 4 -1.96 20.24 13.83
C VAL A 4 -2.78 19.43 12.84
N THR A 5 -3.68 20.11 12.13
CA THR A 5 -4.38 19.54 10.97
C THR A 5 -3.44 19.64 9.77
N LEU A 6 -3.10 18.50 9.18
CA LEU A 6 -2.27 18.44 7.99
C LEU A 6 -3.10 17.85 6.84
N PRO A 7 -3.06 18.46 5.64
CA PRO A 7 -3.62 17.83 4.47
C PRO A 7 -2.83 16.55 4.16
N VAL A 8 -3.54 15.44 3.99
CA VAL A 8 -2.96 14.15 3.63
C VAL A 8 -3.65 13.61 2.38
N ALA A 9 -2.93 12.78 1.62
CA ALA A 9 -3.49 12.10 0.46
C ALA A 9 -4.68 11.22 0.85
N LYS A 10 -5.60 11.00 -0.10
CA LYS A 10 -6.69 10.05 0.12
C LYS A 10 -6.11 8.63 0.24
N LEU A 11 -6.85 7.77 0.91
CA LEU A 11 -6.37 6.43 1.19
C LEU A 11 -6.17 5.60 -0.09
N GLU A 12 -7.05 5.80 -1.07
CA GLU A 12 -7.00 5.20 -2.39
C GLU A 12 -5.72 5.60 -3.12
N ASP A 13 -5.37 6.89 -3.11
CA ASP A 13 -4.14 7.42 -3.72
C ASP A 13 -2.90 6.83 -3.05
N VAL A 14 -2.93 6.67 -1.72
CA VAL A 14 -1.85 6.04 -0.95
C VAL A 14 -1.68 4.57 -1.34
N LEU A 15 -2.78 3.83 -1.49
CA LEU A 15 -2.77 2.44 -1.90
C LEU A 15 -2.22 2.27 -3.32
N GLU A 16 -2.66 3.12 -4.26
CA GLU A 16 -2.17 3.12 -5.64
C GLU A 16 -0.65 3.36 -5.71
N GLY A 17 -0.16 4.36 -4.98
CA GLY A 17 1.28 4.63 -4.90
C GLY A 17 2.08 3.46 -4.33
N LYS A 18 1.51 2.67 -3.42
CA LYS A 18 2.13 1.44 -2.89
C LYS A 18 2.16 0.32 -3.92
N ILE A 19 1.07 0.12 -4.65
CA ILE A 19 0.99 -0.84 -5.76
C ILE A 19 2.08 -0.54 -6.78
N TRP A 20 2.18 0.71 -7.25
CA TRP A 20 3.22 1.11 -8.20
C TRP A 20 4.63 0.87 -7.66
N ALA A 21 4.88 1.17 -6.38
CA ALA A 21 6.18 0.94 -5.76
C ALA A 21 6.54 -0.55 -5.66
N VAL A 22 5.57 -1.45 -5.48
CA VAL A 22 5.79 -2.90 -5.46
C VAL A 22 6.13 -3.44 -6.85
N LEU A 23 5.46 -2.92 -7.87
CA LEU A 23 5.64 -3.29 -9.27
C LEU A 23 6.92 -2.73 -9.90
N ASP A 24 7.50 -1.68 -9.31
CA ASP A 24 8.75 -1.09 -9.78
C ASP A 24 9.91 -2.11 -9.71
N PRO A 25 10.50 -2.50 -10.87
CA PRO A 25 11.60 -3.46 -10.91
C PRO A 25 12.88 -2.93 -10.24
N ALA A 26 13.10 -1.60 -10.24
CA ALA A 26 14.26 -0.97 -9.61
C ALA A 26 14.12 -0.83 -8.09
N ARG A 27 12.93 -1.13 -7.53
CA ARG A 27 12.68 -1.07 -6.09
C ARG A 27 13.51 -2.11 -5.35
N ARG A 28 14.38 -1.64 -4.44
CA ARG A 28 15.17 -2.50 -3.55
C ARG A 28 14.27 -3.44 -2.74
N ALA A 29 14.71 -4.69 -2.55
CA ALA A 29 13.92 -5.76 -1.94
C ALA A 29 13.32 -5.40 -0.56
N SER A 30 14.11 -4.80 0.34
CA SER A 30 13.63 -4.42 1.68
C SER A 30 12.54 -3.33 1.65
N LYS A 31 12.61 -2.41 0.69
CA LYS A 31 11.55 -1.42 0.48
C LYS A 31 10.29 -2.05 -0.11
N ARG A 32 10.45 -2.98 -1.06
CA ARG A 32 9.34 -3.74 -1.62
C ARG A 32 8.60 -4.56 -0.56
N GLN A 33 9.32 -5.23 0.34
CA GLN A 33 8.72 -5.93 1.48
C GLN A 33 7.96 -4.99 2.41
N LYS A 34 8.54 -3.82 2.73
CA LYS A 34 7.83 -2.79 3.48
C LYS A 34 6.53 -2.39 2.77
N ASP A 35 6.59 -2.12 1.47
CA ASP A 35 5.43 -1.69 0.70
C ASP A 35 4.33 -2.78 0.67
N LEU A 36 4.68 -4.07 0.59
CA LEU A 36 3.74 -5.20 0.74
C LEU A 36 3.08 -5.24 2.13
N VAL A 37 3.86 -5.06 3.20
CA VAL A 37 3.33 -5.01 4.57
C VAL A 37 2.38 -3.81 4.75
N ASP A 38 2.73 -2.65 4.19
CA ASP A 38 1.89 -1.46 4.22
C ASP A 38 0.56 -1.71 3.49
N ILE A 39 0.58 -2.40 2.33
CA ILE A 39 -0.65 -2.80 1.60
C ILE A 39 -1.49 -3.75 2.46
N SER A 40 -0.91 -4.80 3.06
CA SER A 40 -1.64 -5.73 3.93
C SER A 40 -2.39 -5.00 5.04
N ARG A 41 -1.69 -4.09 5.73
CA ARG A 41 -2.28 -3.29 6.83
C ARG A 41 -3.42 -2.39 6.37
N ILE A 42 -3.32 -1.81 5.16
CA ILE A 42 -4.42 -1.02 4.59
C ILE A 42 -5.62 -1.94 4.32
N LEU A 43 -5.41 -3.09 3.70
CA LEU A 43 -6.50 -4.02 3.37
C LEU A 43 -7.16 -4.65 4.61
N GLU A 44 -6.40 -4.93 5.66
CA GLU A 44 -6.93 -5.40 6.95
C GLU A 44 -7.91 -4.41 7.55
N LYS A 45 -7.61 -3.11 7.45
CA LYS A 45 -8.45 -2.05 8.01
C LYS A 45 -9.56 -1.59 7.04
N TYR A 46 -9.31 -1.69 5.74
CA TYR A 46 -10.15 -1.15 4.66
C TYR A 46 -10.37 -2.20 3.56
N SER A 47 -11.04 -3.29 3.92
CA SER A 47 -11.26 -4.46 3.05
C SER A 47 -11.97 -4.15 1.73
N HIS A 48 -12.76 -3.08 1.66
CA HIS A 48 -13.42 -2.62 0.44
C HIS A 48 -12.45 -2.15 -0.64
N LEU A 49 -11.18 -1.88 -0.30
CA LEU A 49 -10.13 -1.51 -1.27
C LEU A 49 -9.44 -2.72 -1.90
N ARG A 50 -9.71 -3.93 -1.41
CA ARG A 50 -9.11 -5.17 -1.95
C ARG A 50 -9.31 -5.36 -3.46
N PRO A 51 -10.48 -5.04 -4.07
CA PRO A 51 -10.68 -5.14 -5.51
C PRO A 51 -9.79 -4.20 -6.34
N ALA A 52 -9.20 -3.16 -5.74
CA ALA A 52 -8.29 -2.25 -6.42
C ALA A 52 -6.84 -2.78 -6.49
N VAL A 53 -6.53 -3.88 -5.80
CA VAL A 53 -5.17 -4.46 -5.76
C VAL A 53 -5.05 -5.57 -6.80
N PRO A 54 -4.03 -5.54 -7.68
CA PRO A 54 -3.76 -6.62 -8.63
C PRO A 54 -3.58 -7.99 -7.96
N GLU A 55 -4.10 -9.04 -8.58
CA GLU A 55 -4.06 -10.41 -8.05
C GLU A 55 -2.63 -10.90 -7.78
N GLU A 56 -1.67 -10.52 -8.62
CA GLU A 56 -0.24 -10.84 -8.45
C GLU A 56 0.37 -10.26 -7.17
N ILE A 57 -0.16 -9.15 -6.67
CA ILE A 57 0.25 -8.57 -5.38
C ILE A 57 -0.49 -9.28 -4.25
N LEU A 58 -1.79 -9.52 -4.39
CA LEU A 58 -2.60 -10.24 -3.40
C LEU A 58 -2.02 -11.63 -3.09
N ALA A 59 -1.58 -12.36 -4.12
CA ALA A 59 -0.94 -13.66 -3.99
C ALA A 59 0.37 -13.63 -3.16
N ARG A 60 1.00 -12.45 -3.02
CA ARG A 60 2.26 -12.23 -2.29
C ARG A 60 2.04 -11.70 -0.87
N LEU A 61 0.79 -11.49 -0.46
CA LEU A 61 0.42 -11.09 0.90
C LEU A 61 0.15 -12.29 1.82
N LEU A 62 0.18 -13.52 1.27
CA LEU A 62 0.04 -14.79 2.00
C LEU A 62 1.36 -15.26 2.64
#